data_AF-A0A3B8HDS5-F1
#
_entry.id   AF-A0A3B8HDS5-F1
#
_cell.length_a   1.000
_cell.length_b   1.000
_cell.length_c   1.000
_cell.angle_alpha   90.00
_cell.angle_beta   90.00
_cell.angle_gamma   90.00
#
_symmetry.space_group_name_H-M   'P 1'
#
loop_
_entity.id
_entity.type
_entity.pdbx_description
1 polymer ?
#
loop_
_entity_poly.entity_id
_entity_poly.type
_entity_poly.pdbx_seq_one_letter_code
_entity_poly.pdbx_strand_id
1 'polypeptide(L)'
;KPIIQQRHPRSRIVYGEFIRGLDGKMRYFRDIRVGLYRVMADAIRQAAPEVCLYLCMESEDMWRAALGFSPEDRGGLPAMLDEAVRQRMRIGICRSHDASRSCGNVV
;
A
#
# COMPACT_ATOMS: atom_id res chain seq x y z
N LYS A 1 -6.89 25.86 -4.89
CA LYS A 1 -5.94 26.30 -5.94
C LYS A 1 -5.35 27.71 -5.68
N PRO A 2 -6.10 28.77 -5.33
CA PRO A 2 -5.58 30.14 -5.34
C PRO A 2 -4.39 30.38 -4.40
N ILE A 3 -4.36 29.74 -3.22
CA ILE A 3 -3.25 29.86 -2.26
C ILE A 3 -1.91 29.42 -2.88
N ILE A 4 -1.88 28.30 -3.63
CA ILE A 4 -0.65 27.79 -4.25
C ILE A 4 -0.19 28.74 -5.36
N GLN A 5 -1.11 29.25 -6.17
CA GLN A 5 -0.81 30.21 -7.24
C GLN A 5 -0.25 31.52 -6.68
N GLN A 6 -0.82 32.00 -5.58
CA GLN A 6 -0.34 33.21 -4.90
C GLN A 6 1.06 33.02 -4.30
N ARG A 7 1.30 31.90 -3.62
CA ARG A 7 2.60 31.63 -2.96
C ARG A 7 3.70 31.20 -3.93
N HIS A 8 3.33 30.56 -5.03
CA HIS A 8 4.27 29.98 -6.00
C HIS A 8 3.82 30.30 -7.44
N PRO A 9 3.88 31.56 -7.88
CA PRO A 9 3.31 32.00 -9.15
C PRO A 9 3.98 31.36 -10.38
N ARG A 10 5.22 30.88 -10.26
CA ARG A 10 5.93 30.16 -11.33
C ARG A 10 5.65 28.65 -11.33
N SER A 11 4.95 28.12 -10.32
CA SER A 11 4.69 26.69 -10.22
C SER A 11 3.60 26.25 -11.20
N ARG A 12 3.90 25.21 -11.98
CA ARG A 12 2.93 24.62 -12.91
C ARG A 12 2.08 23.51 -12.29
N ILE A 13 2.31 23.16 -11.02
CA ILE A 13 1.74 21.97 -10.38
C ILE A 13 0.21 21.96 -10.33
N VAL A 14 -0.44 23.14 -10.29
CA VAL A 14 -1.89 23.26 -10.22
C VAL A 14 -2.61 23.11 -11.57
N TYR A 15 -1.85 23.11 -12.66
CA TYR A 15 -2.33 23.06 -14.04
C TYR A 15 -2.15 21.69 -14.69
N GLY A 16 -1.73 20.67 -13.93
CA GLY A 16 -1.68 19.30 -14.40
C GLY A 16 -3.06 18.65 -14.57
N GLU A 17 -3.06 17.42 -15.07
CA GLU A 17 -4.24 16.61 -15.36
C GLU A 17 -4.91 16.08 -14.08
N PHE A 18 -5.63 16.96 -13.39
CA PHE A 18 -6.37 16.60 -12.18
C PHE A 18 -7.88 16.65 -12.40
N ILE A 19 -8.55 15.60 -11.95
CA ILE A 19 -10.00 15.54 -11.80
C ILE A 19 -10.40 15.66 -10.34
N ARG A 20 -11.63 16.09 -10.09
CA ARG A 20 -12.18 16.11 -8.74
C ARG A 20 -12.77 14.73 -8.42
N GLY A 21 -12.26 14.09 -7.37
CA GLY A 21 -12.80 12.84 -6.85
C GLY A 21 -14.11 13.05 -6.10
N LEU A 22 -14.78 11.93 -5.79
CA LEU A 22 -16.02 11.92 -4.99
C LEU A 22 -15.82 12.51 -3.58
N ASP A 23 -14.60 12.45 -3.07
CA ASP A 23 -14.18 13.05 -1.79
C ASP A 23 -13.90 14.56 -1.88
N GLY A 24 -14.16 15.18 -3.05
CA GLY A 24 -13.92 16.60 -3.31
C GLY A 24 -12.44 16.97 -3.50
N LYS A 25 -11.53 15.99 -3.40
CA LYS A 25 -10.08 16.19 -3.53
C LYS A 25 -9.65 16.07 -5.00
N MET A 26 -8.56 16.71 -5.36
CA MET A 26 -7.99 16.60 -6.71
C MET A 26 -7.15 15.33 -6.81
N ARG A 27 -7.37 14.52 -7.85
CA ARG A 27 -6.63 13.26 -8.13
C ARG A 27 -6.30 13.18 -9.61
N TYR A 28 -5.27 12.43 -9.96
CA TYR A 28 -5.00 12.10 -11.37
C TYR A 28 -6.10 11.18 -11.92
N PHE A 29 -6.25 11.17 -13.25
CA PHE A 29 -7.05 10.16 -13.93
C PHE A 29 -6.65 8.76 -13.51
N ARG A 30 -7.64 7.85 -13.48
CA ARG A 30 -7.45 6.47 -12.99
C ARG A 30 -6.26 5.79 -13.65
N ASP A 31 -6.15 5.86 -14.97
CA ASP A 31 -5.12 5.12 -15.71
C ASP A 31 -3.71 5.65 -15.44
N ILE A 32 -3.57 6.97 -15.27
CA ILE A 32 -2.31 7.60 -14.82
C ILE A 32 -1.93 7.09 -13.44
N ARG A 33 -2.89 7.03 -12.50
CA ARG A 33 -2.64 6.50 -11.16
C ARG A 33 -2.23 5.02 -11.19
N VAL A 34 -2.86 4.20 -12.05
CA VAL A 34 -2.53 2.77 -12.17
C VAL A 34 -1.09 2.62 -12.66
N GLY A 35 -0.73 3.35 -13.72
CA GLY A 35 0.65 3.36 -14.24
C GLY A 35 1.66 3.79 -13.18
N LEU A 36 1.38 4.89 -12.48
CA LEU A 36 2.23 5.37 -11.38
C LEU A 36 2.41 4.32 -10.28
N TYR A 37 1.33 3.69 -9.81
CA TYR A 37 1.41 2.70 -8.75
C TYR A 37 2.17 1.45 -9.17
N ARG A 38 2.03 0.98 -10.42
CA ARG A 38 2.82 -0.14 -10.94
C ARG A 38 4.31 0.16 -10.89
N VAL A 39 4.73 1.31 -11.44
CA VAL A 39 6.14 1.73 -11.43
C VAL A 39 6.69 1.81 -10.01
N MET A 40 5.94 2.40 -9.08
CA MET A 40 6.36 2.50 -7.68
C MET A 40 6.43 1.12 -7.00
N ALA A 41 5.43 0.27 -7.22
CA ALA A 41 5.40 -1.07 -6.63
C ALA A 41 6.56 -1.93 -7.13
N ASP A 42 6.87 -1.87 -8.43
CA ASP A 42 7.98 -2.61 -9.02
C ASP A 42 9.32 -2.11 -8.48
N ALA A 43 9.52 -0.79 -8.40
CA ALA A 43 10.74 -0.21 -7.83
C ALA A 43 10.93 -0.60 -6.36
N ILE A 44 9.85 -0.57 -5.56
CA ILE A 44 9.93 -0.95 -4.14
C ILE A 44 10.21 -2.45 -3.99
N ARG A 45 9.55 -3.32 -4.77
CA ARG A 45 9.77 -4.78 -4.73
C ARG A 45 11.18 -5.16 -5.17
N GLN A 46 11.77 -4.44 -6.12
CA GLN A 46 13.18 -4.64 -6.50
C GLN A 46 14.14 -4.34 -5.34
N ALA A 47 13.87 -3.28 -4.56
CA ALA A 47 14.72 -2.88 -3.44
C ALA A 47 14.43 -3.67 -2.15
N ALA A 48 13.18 -4.07 -1.92
CA ALA A 48 12.72 -4.74 -0.72
C ALA A 48 11.60 -5.74 -1.05
N PRO A 49 11.94 -6.96 -1.53
CA PRO A 49 10.96 -7.94 -2.00
C PRO A 49 9.88 -8.32 -0.98
N GLU A 50 10.26 -8.39 0.30
CA GLU A 50 9.40 -8.83 1.40
C GLU A 50 8.58 -7.68 2.03
N VAL A 51 8.70 -6.44 1.54
CA VAL A 51 7.96 -5.33 2.15
C VAL A 51 6.48 -5.39 1.77
N CYS A 52 5.61 -5.34 2.77
CA CYS A 52 4.18 -5.26 2.53
C CYS A 52 3.80 -3.89 1.95
N LEU A 53 3.25 -3.90 0.73
CA LEU A 53 2.72 -2.71 0.06
C LEU A 53 1.21 -2.61 0.26
N TYR A 54 0.73 -1.41 0.62
CA TYR A 54 -0.70 -1.14 0.68
C TYR A 54 -1.05 0.20 0.00
N LEU A 55 -2.18 0.22 -0.72
CA LEU A 55 -2.72 1.42 -1.35
C LEU A 55 -3.83 2.02 -0.49
N CYS A 56 -3.52 3.13 0.19
CA CYS A 56 -4.44 3.76 1.14
C CYS A 56 -5.66 4.39 0.48
N MET A 57 -6.85 4.04 1.00
CA MET A 57 -8.16 4.54 0.53
C MET A 57 -8.41 4.31 -0.97
N GLU A 58 -7.68 3.40 -1.61
CA GLU A 58 -7.93 3.04 -3.01
C GLU A 58 -8.91 1.86 -3.08
N SER A 59 -9.74 1.86 -4.11
CA SER A 59 -10.75 0.82 -4.32
C SER A 59 -10.13 -0.50 -4.73
N GLU A 60 -10.86 -1.60 -4.55
CA GLU A 60 -10.45 -2.94 -4.98
C GLU A 60 -10.02 -2.99 -6.45
N ASP A 61 -10.75 -2.32 -7.35
CA ASP A 61 -10.39 -2.25 -8.77
C ASP A 61 -9.01 -1.62 -9.00
N MET A 62 -8.63 -0.65 -8.17
CA MET A 62 -7.34 0.00 -8.24
C MET A 62 -6.23 -0.94 -7.76
N TRP A 63 -6.48 -1.67 -6.69
CA TRP A 63 -5.59 -2.70 -6.16
C TRP A 63 -5.32 -3.79 -7.20
N ARG A 64 -6.38 -4.37 -7.77
CA ARG A 64 -6.25 -5.42 -8.81
C ARG A 64 -5.50 -4.90 -10.03
N ALA A 65 -5.82 -3.69 -10.50
CA ALA A 65 -5.15 -3.09 -11.65
C ALA A 65 -3.67 -2.80 -11.38
N ALA A 66 -3.31 -2.26 -10.21
CA ALA A 66 -1.95 -1.82 -9.92
C ALA A 66 -1.03 -2.93 -9.38
N LEU A 67 -1.55 -3.82 -8.53
CA LEU A 67 -0.77 -4.81 -7.79
C LEU A 67 -1.09 -6.26 -8.17
N GLY A 68 -2.16 -6.51 -8.94
CA GLY A 68 -2.57 -7.85 -9.38
C GLY A 68 -3.38 -8.64 -8.35
N PHE A 69 -3.71 -8.05 -7.21
CA PHE A 69 -4.51 -8.67 -6.14
C PHE A 69 -5.30 -7.59 -5.39
N SER A 70 -6.29 -7.99 -4.58
CA SER A 70 -6.93 -7.13 -3.60
C SER A 70 -6.69 -7.64 -2.16
N PRO A 71 -6.87 -6.79 -1.13
CA PRO A 71 -6.69 -7.24 0.24
C PRO A 71 -7.56 -8.44 0.62
N GLU A 72 -8.76 -8.55 0.06
CA GLU A 72 -9.69 -9.66 0.32
C GLU A 72 -9.12 -11.02 -0.12
N ASP A 73 -8.31 -11.05 -1.19
CA ASP A 73 -7.61 -12.27 -1.63
C ASP A 73 -6.62 -12.79 -0.57
N ARG A 74 -6.30 -11.98 0.44
CA ARG A 74 -5.32 -12.25 1.52
C ARG A 74 -5.95 -12.19 2.92
N GLY A 75 -7.27 -12.35 3.02
CA GLY A 75 -7.98 -12.29 4.31
C GLY A 75 -8.25 -10.88 4.83
N GLY A 76 -8.19 -9.88 3.94
CA GLY A 76 -8.44 -8.47 4.23
C GLY A 76 -7.17 -7.69 4.59
N LEU A 77 -7.29 -6.36 4.54
CA LEU A 77 -6.19 -5.44 4.86
C LEU A 77 -5.62 -5.65 6.29
N PRO A 78 -6.43 -5.87 7.35
CA PRO A 78 -5.90 -6.14 8.69
C PRO A 78 -4.99 -7.36 8.72
N ALA A 79 -5.40 -8.49 8.13
CA ALA A 79 -4.61 -9.71 8.09
C ALA A 79 -3.27 -9.52 7.36
N MET A 80 -3.29 -8.78 6.25
CA MET A 80 -2.06 -8.44 5.52
C MET A 80 -1.06 -7.64 6.37
N LEU A 81 -1.56 -6.63 7.11
CA LEU A 81 -0.70 -5.78 7.93
C LEU A 81 -0.18 -6.51 9.17
N ASP A 82 -1.02 -7.36 9.79
CA ASP A 82 -0.60 -8.22 10.90
C ASP A 82 0.50 -9.17 10.46
N GLU A 83 0.37 -9.78 9.27
CA GLU A 83 1.39 -10.66 8.73
C GLU A 83 2.70 -9.92 8.45
N ALA A 84 2.64 -8.70 7.92
CA ALA A 84 3.81 -7.87 7.73
C ALA A 84 4.55 -7.59 9.06
N VAL A 85 3.81 -7.38 10.15
CA VAL A 85 4.38 -7.22 11.49
C VAL A 85 5.02 -8.52 11.97
N ARG A 86 4.35 -9.67 11.82
CA ARG A 86 4.91 -10.98 12.21
C ARG A 86 6.23 -11.26 11.49
N GLN A 87 6.29 -11.04 10.19
CA GLN A 87 7.50 -11.25 9.39
C GLN A 87 8.64 -10.32 9.81
N ARG A 88 8.34 -9.02 9.99
CA ARG A 88 9.36 -8.03 10.34
C ARG A 88 9.89 -8.19 11.77
N MET A 89 9.01 -8.53 12.72
CA MET A 89 9.34 -8.68 14.14
C MET A 89 9.71 -10.12 14.52
N ARG A 90 9.56 -11.09 13.61
CA ARG A 90 9.75 -12.53 13.84
C ARG A 90 8.88 -13.09 14.98
N ILE A 91 7.68 -12.55 15.13
CA ILE A 91 6.72 -13.00 16.15
C ILE A 91 6.10 -14.33 15.69
N GLY A 92 6.15 -15.36 16.52
CA GLY A 92 5.62 -16.70 16.21
C GLY A 92 6.63 -17.66 15.56
N ILE A 93 7.87 -17.23 15.30
CA ILE A 93 8.94 -18.15 14.89
C ILE A 93 9.49 -18.83 16.15
N CYS A 94 8.91 -19.96 16.51
CA CYS A 94 9.57 -20.89 17.43
C CYS A 94 10.85 -21.34 16.73
N ARG A 95 12.02 -20.86 17.19
CA ARG A 95 13.30 -21.39 16.73
C ARG A 95 13.31 -22.86 17.12
N SER A 96 13.22 -23.76 16.14
CA SER A 96 13.51 -25.17 16.31
C SER A 96 15.00 -25.33 16.63
N HIS A 97 15.34 -25.04 17.89
CA HIS A 97 16.59 -25.41 18.54
C HIS A 97 16.39 -25.81 20.01
N ASP A 98 15.14 -26.02 20.43
CA ASP A 98 14.85 -26.71 21.68
C ASP A 98 13.63 -27.61 21.46
N ALA A 99 13.90 -28.82 20.96
CA ALA A 99 12.92 -29.90 20.89
C ALA A 99 12.65 -30.44 22.30
N SER A 100 12.16 -29.60 23.21
CA SER A 100 11.69 -30.00 24.53
C SER A 100 11.05 -28.82 25.28
N ARG A 101 9.90 -28.33 24.81
CA ARG A 101 8.89 -27.67 25.66
C ARG A 101 7.58 -27.62 24.90
N SER A 102 6.59 -28.34 25.42
CA SER A 102 5.25 -28.42 24.86
C SER A 102 4.63 -27.03 24.81
N CYS A 103 4.12 -26.66 23.64
CA CYS A 103 3.25 -25.50 23.52
C CYS A 103 1.89 -25.93 24.10
N GLY A 104 1.65 -25.59 25.37
CA GLY A 104 0.35 -25.77 26.00
C GLY A 104 -0.72 -24.95 25.29
N ASN A 105 -1.89 -25.55 25.14
CA ASN A 105 -3.12 -24.90 24.66
C ASN A 105 -3.36 -23.58 25.40
N VAL A 106 -3.56 -22.51 24.64
CA VAL A 106 -4.21 -21.31 25.16
C VAL A 106 -5.71 -21.51 24.92
N VAL A 107 -6.45 -21.55 26.03
CA VAL A 107 -7.92 -21.52 26.10
C VAL A 107 -8.43 -20.19 25.58
#